data_AF-A0A934S1N1-F1
#
_entry.id   AF-A0A934S1N1-F1
#
_cell.length_a   1.000
_cell.length_b   1.000
_cell.length_c   1.000
_cell.angle_alpha   90.00
_cell.angle_beta   90.00
_cell.angle_gamma   90.00
#
_symmetry.space_group_name_H-M   'P 1'
#
loop_
_entity.id
_entity.type
_entity.pdbx_description
1 polymer ?
#
loop_
_entity_poly.entity_id
_entity_poly.type
_entity_poly.pdbx_seq_one_letter_code
_entity_poly.pdbx_strand_id
1 'polypeptide(L)'
;MKFEASHFNPASRWNPESVALLEKLDTRLQKILEFEIEEGNRVFEVSGGWPESDSVFVKTSRPFRNGYEEKGIEFRKVNDPHYWKEEYTSKKPTHILACPF
;
A
#
# COMPACT_ATOMS: atom_id res chain seq x y z
N MET A 1 3.77 6.28 12.19
CA MET A 1 4.51 5.11 12.69
C MET A 1 5.90 5.05 12.05
N LYS A 2 6.84 4.23 12.54
CA LYS A 2 8.09 3.92 11.82
C LYS A 2 7.93 2.57 11.12
N PHE A 3 8.24 2.48 9.83
CA PHE A 3 8.19 1.20 9.12
C PHE A 3 9.50 0.42 9.33
N GLU A 4 9.40 -0.81 9.82
CA GLU A 4 10.55 -1.68 10.12
C GLU A 4 10.57 -2.90 9.18
N ALA A 5 11.68 -3.63 9.18
CA ALA A 5 11.87 -4.80 8.31
C ALA A 5 10.78 -5.88 8.52
N SER A 6 10.21 -5.98 9.71
CA SER A 6 9.12 -6.93 10.05
C SER A 6 7.82 -6.69 9.26
N HIS A 7 7.59 -5.47 8.76
CA HIS A 7 6.40 -5.12 7.98
C HIS A 7 6.46 -5.64 6.54
N PHE A 8 7.65 -6.05 6.07
CA PHE A 8 7.86 -6.50 4.70
C PHE A 8 7.74 -8.01 4.59
N ASN A 9 7.31 -8.48 3.42
CA ASN A 9 7.31 -9.91 3.10
C ASN A 9 8.75 -10.45 3.19
N PRO A 10 9.02 -11.57 3.89
CA PRO A 10 10.35 -12.18 3.96
C PRO A 10 10.99 -12.53 2.61
N ALA A 11 10.18 -12.74 1.57
CA ALA A 11 10.67 -12.95 0.21
C ALA A 11 11.12 -11.63 -0.47
N SER A 12 10.59 -10.50 -0.01
CA SER A 12 10.98 -9.17 -0.48
C SER A 12 12.24 -8.72 0.25
N ARG A 13 13.27 -8.31 -0.49
CA ARG A 13 14.47 -7.72 0.12
C ARG A 13 14.10 -6.34 0.67
N TRP A 14 14.13 -6.19 2.00
CA TRP A 14 14.02 -4.88 2.65
C TRP A 14 15.16 -3.96 2.21
N ASN A 15 14.85 -2.71 1.89
CA ASN A 15 15.85 -1.68 1.61
C ASN A 15 15.42 -0.32 2.23
N PRO A 16 16.38 0.59 2.53
CA PRO A 16 16.07 1.88 3.14
C PRO A 16 15.21 2.83 2.28
N GLU A 17 15.29 2.71 0.95
CA GLU A 17 14.50 3.54 0.02
C GLU A 17 13.00 3.21 0.14
N SER A 18 12.65 1.93 0.28
CA SER A 18 11.27 1.49 0.49
C SER A 18 10.68 2.07 1.78
N VAL A 19 11.48 2.19 2.84
CA VAL A 19 11.03 2.83 4.09
C VAL A 19 10.74 4.31 3.87
N ALA A 20 11.66 5.02 3.19
CA ALA A 20 11.48 6.44 2.88
C ALA A 20 10.28 6.70 1.96
N LEU A 21 9.94 5.77 1.06
CA LEU A 21 8.74 5.84 0.24
C LEU A 21 7.47 5.61 1.06
N LEU A 22 7.46 4.63 1.96
CA LEU A 22 6.32 4.41 2.86
C LEU A 22 6.05 5.63 3.74
N GLU A 23 7.08 6.33 4.21
CA GLU A 23 6.94 7.58 4.97
C GLU A 23 6.30 8.72 4.15
N LYS A 24 6.42 8.68 2.81
CA LYS A 24 5.80 9.64 1.88
C LYS A 24 4.40 9.25 1.43
N LEU A 25 3.95 8.02 1.72
CA LEU A 25 2.60 7.58 1.41
C LEU A 25 1.57 8.49 2.11
N ASP A 26 0.43 8.74 1.46
CA ASP A 26 -0.68 9.46 2.10
C ASP A 26 -0.98 8.89 3.49
N THR A 27 -1.06 9.75 4.50
CA THR A 27 -1.20 9.32 5.90
C THR A 27 -2.47 8.50 6.16
N ARG A 28 -3.52 8.68 5.35
CA ARG A 28 -4.75 7.88 5.43
C ARG A 28 -4.55 6.48 4.84
N LEU A 29 -3.77 6.37 3.77
CA LEU A 29 -3.37 5.06 3.23
C LEU A 29 -2.36 4.37 4.16
N GLN A 30 -1.47 5.11 4.82
CA GLN A 30 -0.61 4.56 5.88
C GLN A 30 -1.45 3.95 6.99
N LYS A 31 -2.49 4.64 7.46
CA LYS A 31 -3.41 4.13 8.48
C LYS A 31 -4.11 2.83 8.04
N ILE A 32 -4.58 2.73 6.80
CA ILE A 32 -5.17 1.49 6.26
C ILE A 32 -4.11 0.37 6.22
N LEU A 33 -2.90 0.67 5.74
CA LEU A 33 -1.80 -0.28 5.69
C LEU A 33 -1.38 -0.76 7.09
N GLU A 34 -1.38 0.13 8.09
CA GLU A 34 -1.09 -0.21 9.49
C GLU A 34 -2.10 -1.23 10.03
N PHE A 35 -3.40 -1.01 9.83
CA PHE A 35 -4.42 -1.99 10.21
C PHE A 35 -4.23 -3.33 9.50
N GLU A 36 -3.89 -3.32 8.21
CA GLU A 36 -3.63 -4.55 7.47
C GLU A 36 -2.41 -5.30 8.03
N ILE A 37 -1.35 -4.59 8.41
CA ILE A 37 -0.15 -5.17 9.04
C ILE A 37 -0.48 -5.76 10.42
N GLU A 38 -1.25 -5.03 11.24
CA GLU A 38 -1.73 -5.51 12.55
C GLU A 38 -2.56 -6.80 12.42
N GLU A 39 -3.33 -6.92 11.34
CA GLU A 39 -4.10 -8.11 10.99
C GLU A 39 -3.28 -9.23 10.31
N GLY A 40 -1.95 -9.06 10.24
CA GLY A 40 -1.01 -10.06 9.76
C GLY A 40 -0.74 -10.04 8.25
N ASN A 41 -1.14 -8.99 7.55
CA ASN A 41 -0.66 -8.70 6.20
C ASN A 41 0.77 -8.14 6.25
N ARG A 42 1.38 -7.99 5.08
CA ARG A 42 2.74 -7.47 4.92
C ARG A 42 2.84 -6.66 3.65
N VAL A 43 3.78 -5.74 3.61
CA VAL A 43 4.20 -5.02 2.41
C VAL A 43 4.94 -5.99 1.50
N PHE A 44 4.44 -6.18 0.29
CA PHE A 44 5.09 -6.99 -0.74
C PHE A 44 5.99 -6.14 -1.63
N GLU A 45 5.49 -4.99 -2.06
CA GLU A 45 6.16 -4.07 -2.98
C GLU A 45 5.91 -2.62 -2.55
N VAL A 46 6.94 -1.80 -2.74
CA VAL A 46 6.85 -0.34 -2.61
C VAL A 46 7.61 0.27 -3.78
N SER A 47 7.00 1.22 -4.46
CA SER A 47 7.63 1.99 -5.52
C SER A 47 7.12 3.42 -5.53
N GLY A 48 7.88 4.33 -6.13
CA GLY A 48 7.52 5.73 -6.28
C GLY A 48 7.53 6.16 -7.74
N GLY A 49 6.91 7.30 -8.03
CA GLY A 49 6.97 7.92 -9.35
C GLY A 49 5.91 7.44 -10.35
N TRP A 50 4.95 6.62 -9.91
CA TRP A 50 3.78 6.23 -10.68
C TRP A 50 2.55 6.18 -9.76
N PRO A 51 1.35 6.61 -10.23
CA PRO A 51 1.04 7.18 -11.55
C PRO A 51 1.59 8.58 -11.79
N GLU A 52 1.89 9.33 -10.73
CA GLU A 52 2.50 10.68 -10.80
C GLU A 52 3.91 10.64 -10.19
N SER A 53 4.77 11.61 -10.50
CA SER A 53 6.18 11.63 -10.07
C SER A 53 6.38 11.61 -8.54
N ASP A 54 5.40 12.07 -7.79
CA ASP A 54 5.36 12.13 -6.33
C ASP A 54 4.42 11.07 -5.71
N SER A 55 3.81 10.23 -6.54
CA SER A 55 2.99 9.12 -6.08
C SER A 55 3.84 8.02 -5.46
N VAL A 56 3.22 7.31 -4.51
CA VAL A 56 3.77 6.10 -3.89
C VAL A 56 2.76 4.99 -4.15
N PHE A 57 3.26 3.90 -4.70
CA PHE A 57 2.53 2.65 -4.88
C PHE A 57 3.00 1.65 -3.83
N VAL A 58 2.03 1.02 -3.17
CA VAL A 58 2.27 -0.06 -2.22
C VAL A 58 1.40 -1.24 -2.60
N LYS A 59 1.99 -2.43 -2.66
CA LYS A 59 1.24 -3.69 -2.80
C LYS A 59 1.40 -4.52 -1.54
N THR A 60 0.30 -5.02 -1.01
CA THR A 60 0.32 -5.96 0.12
C THR A 60 0.55 -7.40 -0.35
N SER A 61 0.89 -8.28 0.59
CA SER A 61 1.19 -9.70 0.32
C SER A 61 -0.05 -10.59 0.19
N ARG A 62 -1.19 -10.12 0.70
CA ARG A 62 -2.47 -10.84 0.77
C ARG A 62 -3.61 -9.86 0.45
N PRO A 63 -4.78 -10.36 -0.01
CA PRO A 63 -5.96 -9.52 -0.17
C PRO A 63 -6.27 -8.70 1.08
N PHE A 64 -6.86 -7.52 0.90
CA PHE A 64 -7.33 -6.73 2.05
C PHE A 64 -8.30 -7.56 2.89
N ARG A 65 -8.11 -7.51 4.20
CA ARG A 65 -8.93 -8.28 5.12
C ARG A 65 -10.27 -7.61 5.36
N ASN A 66 -10.28 -6.27 5.37
CA ASN A 66 -11.47 -5.47 5.65
C ASN A 66 -11.73 -4.43 4.55
N GLY A 67 -12.98 -3.96 4.47
CA GLY A 67 -13.34 -2.75 3.74
C GLY A 67 -13.18 -1.54 4.66
N TYR A 68 -12.29 -0.62 4.31
CA TYR A 68 -12.02 0.59 5.09
C TYR A 68 -12.71 1.80 4.44
N GLU A 69 -13.50 2.53 5.23
CA GLU A 69 -14.04 3.82 4.82
C GLU A 69 -13.17 4.93 5.40
N GLU A 70 -12.47 5.68 4.53
CA GLU A 70 -11.58 6.76 4.95
C GLU A 70 -11.76 8.00 4.06
N LYS A 71 -11.90 9.17 4.68
CA LYS A 71 -12.34 10.36 3.95
C LYS A 71 -11.27 10.86 2.98
N GLY A 72 -11.65 10.93 1.71
CA GLY A 72 -10.74 11.37 0.64
C GLY A 72 -9.82 10.26 0.14
N ILE A 73 -10.05 9.02 0.58
CA ILE A 73 -9.54 7.81 -0.05
C ILE A 73 -10.68 7.17 -0.84
N GLU A 74 -10.39 6.78 -2.07
CA GLU A 74 -11.31 6.04 -2.92
C GLU A 74 -10.97 4.56 -2.89
N PHE A 75 -11.97 3.69 -2.73
CA PHE A 75 -11.81 2.25 -2.85
C PHE A 75 -12.34 1.76 -4.19
N ARG A 76 -11.59 0.89 -4.87
CA ARG A 76 -11.98 0.29 -6.15
C ARG A 76 -11.66 -1.20 -6.19
N LYS A 77 -12.61 -1.98 -6.72
CA LYS A 77 -12.38 -3.36 -7.14
C LYS A 77 -11.85 -3.36 -8.57
N VAL A 78 -10.54 -3.48 -8.74
CA VAL A 78 -9.89 -3.51 -10.06
C VAL A 78 -10.18 -4.83 -10.77
N ASN A 79 -10.09 -5.94 -10.04
CA ASN A 79 -10.34 -7.30 -10.52
C ASN A 79 -9.61 -7.62 -11.85
N ASP A 80 -8.36 -7.17 -11.99
CA ASP A 80 -7.53 -7.55 -13.13
C ASP A 80 -6.41 -8.51 -12.66
N PRO A 81 -6.48 -9.81 -13.01
CA PRO A 81 -5.49 -10.81 -12.62
C PRO A 81 -4.05 -10.48 -13.03
N HIS A 82 -3.84 -9.65 -14.05
CA HIS A 82 -2.51 -9.20 -14.45
C HIS A 82 -1.93 -8.14 -13.50
N TYR A 83 -2.78 -7.43 -12.77
CA TYR A 83 -2.40 -6.32 -11.90
C TYR A 83 -2.67 -6.65 -10.42
N TRP A 84 -3.91 -6.47 -9.97
CA TRP A 84 -4.35 -6.66 -8.60
C TRP A 84 -5.88 -6.72 -8.49
N LYS A 85 -6.34 -7.19 -7.33
CA LYS A 85 -7.76 -7.42 -7.05
C LYS A 85 -8.47 -6.13 -6.66
N GLU A 86 -7.94 -5.44 -5.65
CA GLU A 86 -8.55 -4.26 -5.03
C GLU A 86 -7.48 -3.19 -4.76
N GLU A 87 -7.91 -1.93 -4.70
CA GLU A 87 -7.05 -0.80 -4.35
C GLU A 87 -7.77 0.27 -3.53
N TYR A 88 -6.98 1.01 -2.78
CA TYR A 88 -7.31 2.29 -2.17
C TYR A 88 -6.43 3.38 -2.78
N THR A 89 -6.99 4.52 -3.16
CA THR A 89 -6.26 5.61 -3.80
C THR A 89 -6.52 6.96 -3.13
N SER A 90 -5.49 7.80 -3.04
CA SER A 90 -5.63 9.19 -2.61
C SER A 90 -5.84 10.12 -3.81
N LYS A 91 -6.35 11.33 -3.55
CA LYS A 91 -6.67 12.27 -4.63
C LYS A 91 -5.47 12.97 -5.26
N LYS A 92 -4.58 13.56 -4.44
CA LYS A 92 -3.40 14.31 -4.88
C LYS A 92 -2.29 14.32 -3.80
N PRO A 93 -1.08 13.82 -4.09
CA PRO A 93 -0.80 13.03 -5.28
C PRO A 93 -1.55 11.70 -5.23
N THR A 94 -1.64 11.03 -6.37
CA THR A 94 -2.41 9.80 -6.53
C THR A 94 -1.61 8.61 -6.02
N HIS A 95 -1.53 8.46 -4.70
CA HIS A 95 -0.97 7.27 -4.08
C HIS A 95 -1.93 6.08 -4.22
N ILE A 96 -1.37 4.88 -4.24
CA ILE A 96 -2.12 3.64 -4.44
C ILE A 96 -1.66 2.62 -3.41
N LEU A 97 -2.62 2.03 -2.70
CA LEU A 97 -2.43 0.83 -1.90
C LEU A 97 -3.26 -0.29 -2.53
N ALA A 98 -2.60 -1.34 -3.04
CA ALA A 98 -3.22 -2.43 -3.78
C ALA A 98 -3.00 -3.80 -3.11
N CYS A 99 -3.86 -4.78 -3.42
CA CYS A 99 -3.72 -6.15 -2.90
C CYS A 99 -3.86 -7.22 -4.01
N PRO A 100 -3.19 -8.38 -3.88
CA PRO A 100 -3.34 -9.49 -4.82
C PRO A 100 -4.74 -10.13 -4.73
N PHE A 101 -4.98 -11.11 -5.61
CA PHE A 101 -6.15 -12.00 -5.57
C PHE A 101 -6.08 -13.00 -4.42
#